data_AF-A0A9Y2IP39-F1
#
_entry.id   AF-A0A9Y2IP39-F1
#
_cell.length_a   1.000
_cell.length_b   1.000
_cell.length_c   1.000
_cell.angle_alpha   90.00
_cell.angle_beta   90.00
_cell.angle_gamma   90.00
#
_symmetry.space_group_name_H-M   'P 1'
#
loop_
_entity.id
_entity.type
_entity.pdbx_description
1 polymer ?
#
loop_
_entity_poly.entity_id
_entity_poly.type
_entity_poly.pdbx_seq_one_letter_code
_entity_poly.pdbx_strand_id
1 'polypeptide(L)'
;MDDHSDPAARPLADREQRLARAFVALADTLAADFDVVDFLGMLTGQVVDLVDVAAAGVVLRGAHDRLEVVATSSHRAELLELFAVQSGAGPCVDCVRSGEPVSSPDLQASARRWPRFAAAARDCGFRSAHALPMRLREQVLGGLTLLGTEPRGIGADDLALAQALADVATIGILQQRTIEHGDQLSAQLRTALDSRVLIEQAKGMLAEHGRVSMAEAFGHLRGYARAHQRRLTELSAEVVDGRADLGLVLRRPPA
;
A
#
# COMPACT_ATOMS: atom_id res chain seq x y z
N MET A 1 54.64 -21.80 2.06
CA MET A 1 55.06 -20.39 2.10
C MET A 1 53.80 -19.56 1.92
N ASP A 2 53.05 -19.55 3.02
CA ASP A 2 52.09 -18.58 3.55
C ASP A 2 51.10 -17.92 2.59
N ASP A 3 49.96 -18.62 2.47
CA ASP A 3 48.64 -18.09 2.15
C ASP A 3 48.23 -17.06 3.22
N HIS A 4 48.53 -15.78 2.95
CA HIS A 4 48.11 -14.65 3.76
C HIS A 4 46.65 -14.29 3.41
N SER A 5 45.73 -15.17 3.78
CA SER A 5 44.30 -14.88 3.81
C SER A 5 44.00 -13.95 4.99
N ASP A 6 43.86 -12.64 4.72
CA ASP A 6 43.50 -11.63 5.72
C ASP A 6 42.12 -11.92 6.34
N PRO A 7 42.03 -12.18 7.66
CA PRO A 7 40.77 -12.47 8.33
C PRO A 7 39.80 -11.28 8.35
N ALA A 8 40.25 -10.05 8.08
CA ALA A 8 39.39 -8.87 7.94
C ALA A 8 38.71 -8.76 6.56
N ALA A 9 39.24 -9.44 5.53
CA ALA A 9 38.64 -9.47 4.19
C ALA A 9 37.41 -10.39 4.10
N ARG A 10 37.32 -11.43 4.94
CA ARG A 10 36.18 -12.38 4.98
C ARG A 10 34.86 -11.75 5.50
N PRO A 11 34.83 -10.95 6.58
CA PRO A 11 33.61 -10.26 7.05
C PRO A 11 33.01 -9.27 6.05
N LEU A 12 33.87 -8.55 5.30
CA LEU A 12 33.45 -7.56 4.29
C LEU A 12 32.83 -8.24 3.07
N ALA A 13 33.48 -9.28 2.54
CA ALA A 13 32.93 -10.06 1.41
C ALA A 13 31.56 -10.70 1.75
N ASP A 14 31.41 -11.17 2.99
CA ASP A 14 30.16 -11.75 3.47
C ASP A 14 29.05 -10.69 3.63
N ARG A 15 29.40 -9.46 4.05
CA ARG A 15 28.48 -8.33 4.11
C ARG A 15 28.05 -7.87 2.71
N GLU A 16 28.97 -7.70 1.78
CA GLU A 16 28.66 -7.35 0.39
C GLU A 16 27.76 -8.40 -0.27
N GLN A 17 27.99 -9.68 0.01
CA GLN A 17 27.17 -10.75 -0.54
C GLN A 17 25.79 -10.87 0.14
N ARG A 18 25.64 -10.46 1.41
CA ARG A 18 24.33 -10.27 2.04
C ARG A 18 23.58 -9.08 1.44
N LEU A 19 24.28 -7.96 1.22
CA LEU A 19 23.72 -6.78 0.57
C LEU A 19 23.18 -7.10 -0.82
N ALA A 20 24.01 -7.72 -1.67
CA ALA A 20 23.59 -8.12 -3.01
C ALA A 20 22.38 -9.05 -2.98
N ARG A 21 22.35 -10.02 -2.06
CA ARG A 21 21.20 -10.93 -1.88
C ARG A 21 19.95 -10.19 -1.43
N ALA A 22 20.06 -9.24 -0.51
CA ALA A 22 18.92 -8.44 -0.06
C ALA A 22 18.33 -7.61 -1.19
N PHE A 23 19.16 -6.93 -1.98
CA PHE A 23 18.69 -6.15 -3.12
C PHE A 23 18.08 -7.03 -4.22
N VAL A 24 18.67 -8.20 -4.51
CA VAL A 24 18.09 -9.17 -5.46
C VAL A 24 16.76 -9.69 -4.94
N ALA A 25 16.67 -10.10 -3.67
CA ALA A 25 15.43 -10.60 -3.08
C ALA A 25 14.33 -9.53 -3.12
N LEU A 26 14.65 -8.29 -2.77
CA LEU A 26 13.71 -7.17 -2.84
C LEU A 26 13.29 -6.88 -4.29
N ALA A 27 14.19 -6.98 -5.27
CA ALA A 27 13.90 -6.78 -6.68
C ALA A 27 13.08 -7.92 -7.30
N ASP A 28 13.34 -9.17 -6.91
CA ASP A 28 12.65 -10.37 -7.43
C ASP A 28 11.20 -10.45 -6.93
N THR A 29 10.93 -9.97 -5.71
CA THR A 29 9.55 -9.84 -5.24
C THR A 29 8.72 -8.90 -6.10
N LEU A 30 9.33 -7.96 -6.85
CA LEU A 30 8.63 -7.03 -7.75
C LEU A 30 8.12 -7.70 -9.06
N ALA A 31 8.31 -9.01 -9.23
CA ALA A 31 7.73 -9.80 -10.31
C ALA A 31 6.34 -10.37 -9.92
N ALA A 32 5.60 -10.90 -10.90
CA ALA A 32 4.18 -11.26 -10.79
C ALA A 32 3.80 -12.00 -9.48
N ASP A 33 2.66 -11.60 -8.90
CA ASP A 33 2.14 -11.96 -7.56
C ASP A 33 2.82 -11.25 -6.37
N PHE A 34 3.15 -9.95 -6.52
CA PHE A 34 3.64 -9.08 -5.44
C PHE A 34 2.59 -8.89 -4.34
N ASP A 35 2.84 -9.44 -3.15
CA ASP A 35 2.14 -9.07 -1.90
C ASP A 35 3.00 -8.07 -1.11
N VAL A 36 2.47 -6.86 -0.93
CA VAL A 36 3.14 -5.77 -0.22
C VAL A 36 3.43 -6.12 1.24
N VAL A 37 2.60 -6.93 1.89
CA VAL A 37 2.75 -7.32 3.29
C VAL A 37 3.94 -8.27 3.44
N ASP A 38 4.00 -9.30 2.59
CA ASP A 38 5.11 -10.26 2.59
C ASP A 38 6.44 -9.59 2.23
N PHE A 39 6.41 -8.69 1.24
CA PHE A 39 7.56 -7.90 0.84
C PHE A 39 8.10 -7.02 1.99
N LEU A 40 7.22 -6.31 2.70
CA LEU A 40 7.63 -5.46 3.83
C LEU A 40 8.04 -6.31 5.05
N GLY A 41 7.46 -7.49 5.23
CA GLY A 41 7.94 -8.49 6.18
C GLY A 41 9.40 -8.88 5.90
N MET A 42 9.70 -9.24 4.65
CA MET A 42 11.07 -9.56 4.21
C MET A 42 12.02 -8.38 4.44
N LEU A 43 11.62 -7.15 4.07
CA LEU A 43 12.39 -5.94 4.28
C LEU A 43 12.79 -5.77 5.75
N THR A 44 11.83 -5.87 6.68
CA THR A 44 12.13 -5.68 8.11
C THR A 44 13.11 -6.73 8.65
N GLY A 45 13.03 -7.98 8.16
CA GLY A 45 14.01 -9.03 8.48
C GLY A 45 15.40 -8.71 7.94
N GLN A 46 15.51 -8.34 6.66
CA GLN A 46 16.79 -7.98 6.03
C GLN A 46 17.45 -6.78 6.71
N VAL A 47 16.66 -5.78 7.09
CA VAL A 47 17.15 -4.59 7.81
C VAL A 47 17.74 -4.96 9.16
N VAL A 48 17.07 -5.84 9.93
CA VAL A 48 17.59 -6.35 11.21
C VAL A 48 18.95 -7.02 11.01
N ASP A 49 19.07 -7.91 10.03
CA ASP A 49 20.30 -8.67 9.78
C ASP A 49 21.47 -7.81 9.24
N LEU A 50 21.15 -6.78 8.44
CA LEU A 50 22.17 -5.97 7.75
C LEU A 50 22.66 -4.77 8.56
N VAL A 51 21.81 -4.23 9.44
CA VAL A 51 22.05 -2.99 10.21
C VAL A 51 22.33 -3.31 11.69
N ASP A 52 22.24 -4.59 12.08
CA ASP A 52 22.49 -5.08 13.45
C ASP A 52 21.64 -4.37 14.51
N VAL A 53 20.32 -4.33 14.26
CA VAL A 53 19.33 -3.75 15.16
C VAL A 53 18.46 -4.83 15.78
N ALA A 54 17.91 -4.59 16.97
CA ALA A 54 17.14 -5.62 17.68
C ALA A 54 15.77 -5.88 17.03
N ALA A 55 15.18 -4.87 16.39
CA ALA A 55 13.96 -5.02 15.61
C ALA A 55 13.79 -3.89 14.59
N ALA A 56 12.92 -4.12 13.61
CA ALA A 56 12.48 -3.11 12.66
C ALA A 56 10.95 -3.15 12.49
N GLY A 57 10.38 -2.03 12.06
CA GLY A 57 8.95 -1.90 11.78
C GLY A 57 8.70 -0.93 10.64
N VAL A 58 7.62 -1.13 9.90
CA VAL A 58 7.18 -0.24 8.84
C VAL A 58 5.77 0.25 9.16
N VAL A 59 5.62 1.57 9.11
CA VAL A 59 4.33 2.25 9.14
C VAL A 59 4.09 2.92 7.79
N LEU A 60 2.89 2.77 7.25
CA LEU A 60 2.47 3.43 6.01
C LEU A 60 1.28 4.35 6.27
N ARG A 61 1.15 5.40 5.46
CA ARG A 61 -0.08 6.17 5.32
C ARG A 61 -1.08 5.34 4.52
N GLY A 62 -2.13 4.91 5.22
CA GLY A 62 -3.30 4.24 4.67
C GLY A 62 -4.33 5.23 4.11
N ALA A 63 -5.55 4.74 3.87
CA ALA A 63 -6.64 5.57 3.39
C ALA A 63 -7.02 6.62 4.46
N HIS A 64 -7.33 7.84 4.04
CA HIS A 64 -7.67 8.98 4.92
C HIS A 64 -6.51 9.54 5.77
N ASP A 65 -5.26 9.37 5.30
CA ASP A 65 -4.05 9.92 5.94
C ASP A 65 -3.77 9.38 7.36
N ARG A 66 -4.30 8.19 7.67
CA ARG A 66 -4.01 7.48 8.92
C ARG A 66 -2.77 6.62 8.78
N LEU A 67 -1.94 6.59 9.82
CA LEU A 67 -0.81 5.67 9.87
C LEU A 67 -1.28 4.27 10.25
N GLU A 68 -0.74 3.27 9.58
CA GLU A 68 -1.03 1.86 9.78
C GLU A 68 0.29 1.10 9.90
N VAL A 69 0.38 0.20 10.88
CA VAL A 69 1.52 -0.72 11.01
C VAL A 69 1.31 -1.85 10.02
N VAL A 70 2.24 -2.04 9.08
CA VAL A 70 2.08 -3.00 7.98
C VAL A 70 3.04 -4.18 8.06
N ALA A 71 4.20 -4.00 8.67
CA ALA A 71 5.18 -5.06 8.87
C ALA A 71 6.06 -4.78 10.07
N THR A 72 6.43 -5.82 10.82
CA THR A 72 7.43 -5.73 11.89
C THR A 72 8.23 -7.03 11.98
N SER A 73 9.48 -6.93 12.43
CA SER A 73 10.35 -8.11 12.58
C SER A 73 10.14 -8.86 13.91
N SER A 74 9.38 -8.29 14.86
CA SER A 74 9.11 -8.92 16.16
C SER A 74 7.83 -8.41 16.78
N HIS A 75 7.19 -9.25 17.61
CA HIS A 75 5.97 -8.87 18.32
C HIS A 75 6.18 -7.68 19.29
N ARG A 76 7.36 -7.54 19.88
CA ARG A 76 7.70 -6.37 20.72
C ARG A 76 7.72 -5.08 19.91
N ALA A 77 8.21 -5.13 18.67
CA ALA A 77 8.20 -3.98 17.77
C ALA A 77 6.77 -3.65 17.32
N GLU A 78 5.96 -4.67 16.98
CA GLU A 78 4.54 -4.52 16.64
C GLU A 78 3.77 -3.76 17.72
N LEU A 79 3.87 -4.19 18.98
CA LEU A 79 3.20 -3.54 20.11
C LEU A 79 3.63 -2.07 20.25
N LEU A 80 4.92 -1.78 20.08
CA LEU A 80 5.44 -0.42 20.20
C LEU A 80 4.98 0.48 19.03
N GLU A 81 5.01 -0.02 17.80
CA GLU A 81 4.58 0.74 16.62
C GLU A 81 3.07 1.02 16.66
N LEU A 82 2.26 0.03 17.05
CA LEU A 82 0.82 0.22 17.25
C LEU A 82 0.56 1.30 18.30
N PHE A 83 1.30 1.28 19.41
CA PHE A 83 1.22 2.32 20.43
C PHE A 83 1.61 3.71 19.91
N ALA A 84 2.68 3.81 19.12
CA ALA A 84 3.14 5.06 18.54
C ALA A 84 2.09 5.68 17.61
N VAL A 85 1.52 4.86 16.72
CA VAL A 85 0.43 5.24 15.81
C VAL A 85 -0.81 5.68 16.59
N GLN A 86 -1.25 4.91 17.58
CA GLN A 86 -2.44 5.22 18.38
C GLN A 86 -2.28 6.48 19.25
N SER A 87 -1.09 6.68 19.81
CA SER A 87 -0.78 7.86 20.63
C SER A 87 -0.42 9.10 19.81
N GLY A 88 -0.18 8.94 18.50
CA GLY A 88 0.22 10.02 17.59
C GLY A 88 1.60 10.60 17.90
N ALA A 89 2.45 9.85 18.60
CA ALA A 89 3.75 10.31 19.09
C ALA A 89 4.81 9.21 19.03
N GLY A 90 5.98 9.56 18.51
CA GLY A 90 7.15 8.69 18.42
C GLY A 90 8.02 9.05 17.22
N PRO A 91 9.22 8.47 17.12
CA PRO A 91 10.12 8.71 15.99
C PRO A 91 9.48 8.46 14.63
N CYS A 92 8.72 7.36 14.48
CA CYS A 92 8.05 7.02 13.22
C CYS A 92 6.99 8.06 12.83
N VAL A 93 6.14 8.49 13.77
CA VAL A 93 5.11 9.50 13.51
C VAL A 93 5.70 10.85 13.15
N ASP A 94 6.74 11.28 13.87
CA ASP A 94 7.44 12.53 13.58
C ASP A 94 8.14 12.46 12.23
N CYS A 95 8.80 11.34 11.91
CA CYS A 95 9.49 11.11 10.64
C CYS A 95 8.52 11.17 9.46
N VAL A 96 7.38 10.49 9.57
CA VAL A 96 6.36 10.51 8.51
C VAL A 96 5.77 11.91 8.33
N ARG A 97 5.66 12.69 9.41
CA ARG A 97 5.13 14.06 9.37
C ARG A 97 6.12 15.06 8.78
N SER A 98 7.41 14.94 9.10
CA SER A 98 8.44 15.85 8.59
C SER A 98 8.96 15.45 7.21
N GLY A 99 8.90 14.17 6.85
CA GLY A 99 9.59 13.61 5.69
C GLY A 99 11.11 13.48 5.87
N GLU A 100 11.59 13.69 7.10
CA GLU A 100 13.01 13.70 7.45
C GLU A 100 13.36 12.56 8.41
N PRO A 101 14.60 12.04 8.39
CA PRO A 101 15.06 11.07 9.38
C PRO A 101 14.93 11.59 10.82
N VAL A 102 14.41 10.76 11.72
CA VAL A 102 14.27 11.08 13.14
C VAL A 102 15.03 10.05 13.96
N SER A 103 16.09 10.51 14.64
CA SER A 103 17.01 9.65 15.36
C SER A 103 16.96 9.91 16.86
N SER A 104 16.90 8.84 17.66
CA SER A 104 17.01 8.86 19.11
C SER A 104 17.94 7.76 19.59
N PRO A 105 19.26 8.04 19.67
CA PRO A 105 20.26 7.13 20.21
C PRO A 105 19.95 6.69 21.65
N ASP A 106 19.27 7.53 22.42
CA ASP A 106 18.83 7.22 23.79
C ASP A 106 17.41 7.75 24.01
N LEU A 107 16.45 6.83 24.13
CA LEU A 107 15.05 7.12 24.39
C LEU A 107 14.81 7.70 25.79
N GLN A 108 15.71 7.44 26.76
CA GLN A 108 15.62 8.07 28.07
C GLN A 108 15.95 9.56 27.98
N ALA A 109 17.00 9.93 27.23
CA ALA A 109 17.31 11.33 26.95
C ALA A 109 16.18 12.02 26.16
N SER A 110 15.54 11.30 25.23
CA SER A 110 14.40 11.79 24.43
C SER A 110 13.04 11.74 25.14
N ALA A 111 12.97 11.33 26.41
CA ALA A 111 11.71 11.16 27.13
C ALA A 111 10.91 12.46 27.30
N ARG A 112 11.56 13.64 27.23
CA ARG A 112 10.85 14.92 27.20
C ARG A 112 10.08 15.15 25.89
N ARG A 113 10.62 14.65 24.78
CA ARG A 113 10.02 14.78 23.44
C ARG A 113 8.88 13.79 23.25
N TRP A 114 9.06 12.54 23.67
CA TRP A 114 8.03 11.50 23.57
C TRP A 114 7.86 10.73 24.88
N PRO A 115 7.24 11.33 25.92
CA PRO A 115 7.20 10.73 27.25
C PRO A 115 6.49 9.39 27.30
N ARG A 116 5.34 9.29 26.61
CA ARG A 116 4.54 8.06 26.54
C ARG A 116 5.24 6.98 25.72
N PHE A 117 5.77 7.33 24.55
CA PHE A 117 6.49 6.40 23.68
C PHE A 117 7.78 5.89 24.35
N ALA A 118 8.58 6.76 24.98
CA ALA A 118 9.81 6.35 25.64
C ALA A 118 9.56 5.39 26.81
N ALA A 119 8.44 5.56 27.54
CA ALA A 119 8.03 4.61 28.56
C ALA A 119 7.65 3.25 27.95
N ALA A 120 6.73 3.24 26.97
CA ALA A 120 6.30 2.02 26.29
C ALA A 120 7.45 1.27 25.61
N ALA A 121 8.38 1.99 24.98
CA ALA A 121 9.57 1.42 24.36
C ALA A 121 10.46 0.74 25.40
N ARG A 122 10.62 1.33 26.60
CA ARG A 122 11.40 0.71 27.67
C ARG A 122 10.77 -0.56 28.20
N ASP A 123 9.45 -0.58 28.35
CA ASP A 123 8.66 -1.75 28.76
C ASP A 123 8.75 -2.87 27.72
N CYS A 124 8.78 -2.48 26.43
CA CYS A 124 9.08 -3.37 25.31
C CYS A 124 10.58 -3.67 25.17
N GLY A 125 11.44 -3.24 26.10
CA GLY A 125 12.88 -3.53 26.16
C GLY A 125 13.76 -2.82 25.13
N PHE A 126 13.26 -1.81 24.42
CA PHE A 126 14.04 -0.96 23.53
C PHE A 126 14.60 0.26 24.28
N ARG A 127 15.72 0.78 23.79
CA ARG A 127 16.48 1.89 24.38
C ARG A 127 16.91 2.94 23.36
N SER A 128 16.98 2.58 22.08
CA SER A 128 17.16 3.52 20.97
C SER A 128 16.10 3.29 19.88
N ALA A 129 15.81 4.34 19.11
CA ALA A 129 14.90 4.26 17.98
C ALA A 129 15.30 5.25 16.89
N HIS A 130 15.30 4.80 15.64
CA HIS A 130 15.65 5.60 14.46
C HIS A 130 14.60 5.38 13.40
N ALA A 131 13.97 6.44 12.90
CA ALA A 131 12.98 6.38 11.86
C ALA A 131 13.51 7.03 10.58
N LEU A 132 13.35 6.32 9.46
CA LEU A 132 13.78 6.72 8.13
C LEU A 132 12.56 6.89 7.24
N PRO A 133 12.44 8.01 6.51
CA PRO A 133 11.26 8.27 5.69
C PRO A 133 11.23 7.34 4.48
N MET A 134 10.06 6.72 4.24
CA MET A 134 9.75 6.03 2.99
C MET A 134 9.07 7.04 2.07
N ARG A 135 9.83 7.67 1.17
CA ARG A 135 9.33 8.78 0.34
C ARG A 135 9.84 8.72 -1.09
N LEU A 136 9.01 9.15 -2.03
CA LEU A 136 9.43 9.40 -3.41
C LEU A 136 9.24 10.89 -3.71
N ARG A 137 10.35 11.59 -3.95
CA ARG A 137 10.38 13.06 -4.09
C ARG A 137 9.76 13.73 -2.85
N GLU A 138 8.69 14.51 -3.03
CA GLU A 138 7.95 15.22 -1.98
C GLU A 138 6.88 14.35 -1.30
N GLN A 139 6.58 13.15 -1.82
CA GLN A 139 5.52 12.31 -1.29
C GLN A 139 6.07 11.32 -0.26
N VAL A 140 5.72 11.52 1.01
CA VAL A 140 6.05 10.60 2.11
C VAL A 140 4.94 9.56 2.24
N LEU A 141 5.27 8.30 1.98
CA LEU A 141 4.34 7.17 2.08
C LEU A 141 4.30 6.58 3.48
N GLY A 142 5.37 6.72 4.25
CA GLY A 142 5.52 6.01 5.52
C GLY A 142 6.91 6.17 6.11
N GLY A 143 7.24 5.31 7.06
CA GLY A 143 8.52 5.32 7.76
C GLY A 143 8.95 3.92 8.15
N LEU A 144 10.25 3.66 8.00
CA LEU A 144 10.96 2.49 8.51
C LEU A 144 11.56 2.84 9.87
N THR A 145 11.15 2.16 10.93
CA THR A 145 11.74 2.29 12.27
C THR A 145 12.74 1.17 12.52
N LEU A 146 13.87 1.55 13.10
CA LEU A 146 14.94 0.68 13.58
C LEU A 146 15.01 0.82 15.10
N LEU A 147 14.97 -0.28 15.83
CA LEU A 147 14.89 -0.32 17.29
C LEU A 147 16.10 -1.05 17.88
N GLY A 148 16.79 -0.41 18.81
CA GLY A 148 17.92 -0.99 19.53
C GLY A 148 17.62 -1.27 21.00
N THR A 149 18.29 -2.27 21.58
CA THR A 149 18.20 -2.62 23.01
C THR A 149 19.22 -1.89 23.88
N GLU A 150 20.16 -1.17 23.27
CA GLU A 150 21.16 -0.33 23.94
C GLU A 150 20.92 1.15 23.62
N PRO A 151 21.31 2.09 24.51
CA PRO A 151 21.26 3.53 24.23
C PRO A 151 22.43 3.93 23.31
N ARG A 152 22.39 3.44 22.07
CA ARG A 152 23.41 3.64 21.04
C ARG A 152 22.76 4.07 19.73
N GLY A 153 23.39 5.02 19.05
CA GLY A 153 23.02 5.41 17.69
C GLY A 153 23.53 4.41 16.65
N ILE A 154 22.88 4.39 15.50
CA ILE A 154 23.30 3.62 14.33
C ILE A 154 24.37 4.41 13.56
N GLY A 155 25.39 3.70 13.04
CA GLY A 155 26.45 4.30 12.22
C GLY A 155 25.91 4.93 10.93
N ALA A 156 26.63 5.91 10.39
CA ALA A 156 26.18 6.62 9.18
C ALA A 156 26.01 5.68 7.97
N ASP A 157 26.93 4.74 7.77
CA ASP A 157 26.87 3.77 6.68
C ASP A 157 25.67 2.83 6.81
N ASP A 158 25.34 2.41 8.03
CA ASP A 158 24.22 1.53 8.31
C ASP A 158 22.88 2.27 8.16
N LEU A 159 22.81 3.54 8.56
CA LEU A 159 21.65 4.40 8.30
C LEU A 159 21.46 4.64 6.79
N ALA A 160 22.54 4.87 6.06
CA ALA A 160 22.50 5.04 4.60
C ALA A 160 22.01 3.77 3.91
N LEU A 161 22.47 2.61 4.37
CA LEU A 161 22.01 1.32 3.90
C LEU A 161 20.52 1.10 4.18
N ALA A 162 20.08 1.34 5.43
CA ALA A 162 18.69 1.21 5.81
C ALA A 162 17.78 2.15 5.01
N GLN A 163 18.26 3.37 4.71
CA GLN A 163 17.55 4.31 3.85
C GLN A 163 17.46 3.79 2.42
N ALA A 164 18.54 3.24 1.85
CA ALA A 164 18.50 2.65 0.51
C ALA A 164 17.49 1.49 0.40
N LEU A 165 17.41 0.65 1.44
CA LEU A 165 16.40 -0.43 1.52
C LEU A 165 14.97 0.15 1.62
N ALA A 166 14.77 1.20 2.43
CA ALA A 166 13.51 1.91 2.53
C ALA A 166 13.09 2.56 1.19
N ASP A 167 14.04 3.10 0.43
CA ASP A 167 13.80 3.72 -0.88
C ASP A 167 13.38 2.68 -1.93
N VAL A 168 14.07 1.52 -1.99
CA VAL A 168 13.65 0.40 -2.87
C VAL A 168 12.25 -0.08 -2.51
N ALA A 169 11.97 -0.22 -1.22
CA ALA A 169 10.64 -0.62 -0.77
C ALA A 169 9.56 0.41 -1.11
N THR A 170 9.88 1.70 -1.03
CA THR A 170 9.01 2.79 -1.44
C THR A 170 8.64 2.67 -2.93
N ILE A 171 9.61 2.38 -3.80
CA ILE A 171 9.37 2.17 -5.23
C ILE A 171 8.44 0.97 -5.45
N GLY A 172 8.68 -0.14 -4.77
CA GLY A 172 7.82 -1.33 -4.87
C GLY A 172 6.37 -1.08 -4.46
N ILE A 173 6.15 -0.40 -3.33
CA ILE A 173 4.80 -0.01 -2.88
C ILE A 173 4.10 0.85 -3.94
N LEU A 174 4.80 1.82 -4.54
CA LEU A 174 4.19 2.71 -5.54
C LEU A 174 3.86 2.00 -6.83
N GLN A 175 4.73 1.09 -7.28
CA GLN A 175 4.48 0.31 -8.47
C GLN A 175 3.24 -0.56 -8.30
N GLN A 176 3.09 -1.23 -7.15
CA GLN A 176 1.90 -2.03 -6.84
C GLN A 176 0.63 -1.19 -6.82
N ARG A 177 0.63 -0.06 -6.10
CA ARG A 177 -0.54 0.86 -6.08
C ARG A 177 -0.91 1.35 -7.48
N THR A 178 0.07 1.54 -8.35
CA THR A 178 -0.15 1.96 -9.75
C THR A 178 -0.82 0.84 -10.57
N ILE A 179 -0.36 -0.40 -10.40
CA ILE A 179 -0.94 -1.58 -11.06
C ILE A 179 -2.39 -1.79 -10.58
N GLU A 180 -2.63 -1.80 -9.27
CA GLU A 180 -3.96 -1.98 -8.68
C GLU A 180 -4.96 -0.91 -9.15
N HIS A 181 -4.55 0.36 -9.18
CA HIS A 181 -5.38 1.44 -9.71
C HIS A 181 -5.66 1.27 -11.21
N GLY A 182 -4.67 0.83 -12.00
CA GLY A 182 -4.82 0.56 -13.42
C GLY A 182 -5.81 -0.55 -13.71
N ASP A 183 -5.75 -1.64 -12.94
CA ASP A 183 -6.66 -2.78 -13.04
C ASP A 183 -8.09 -2.39 -12.64
N GLN A 184 -8.25 -1.63 -11.55
CA GLN A 184 -9.55 -1.14 -11.11
C GLN A 184 -10.19 -0.21 -12.16
N LEU A 185 -9.42 0.73 -12.72
CA LEU A 185 -9.91 1.61 -13.78
C LEU A 185 -10.27 0.82 -15.05
N SER A 186 -9.44 -0.15 -15.43
CA SER A 186 -9.70 -1.01 -16.60
C SER A 186 -10.98 -1.83 -16.41
N ALA A 187 -11.22 -2.38 -15.21
CA ALA A 187 -12.45 -3.10 -14.89
C ALA A 187 -13.69 -2.19 -14.93
N GLN A 188 -13.58 -0.96 -14.41
CA GLN A 188 -14.66 0.05 -14.50
C GLN A 188 -14.96 0.43 -15.95
N LEU A 189 -13.94 0.65 -16.78
CA LEU A 189 -14.09 0.98 -18.19
C LEU A 189 -14.72 -0.18 -18.97
N ARG A 190 -14.27 -1.42 -18.75
CA ARG A 190 -14.88 -2.62 -19.36
C ARG A 190 -16.36 -2.73 -19.00
N THR A 191 -16.69 -2.59 -17.73
CA THR A 191 -18.08 -2.60 -17.25
C THR A 191 -18.92 -1.51 -17.94
N ALA A 192 -18.37 -0.30 -18.09
CA ALA A 192 -19.05 0.80 -18.78
C ALA A 192 -19.24 0.52 -20.28
N LEU A 193 -18.23 -0.05 -20.96
CA LEU A 193 -18.33 -0.41 -22.38
C LEU A 193 -19.35 -1.53 -22.62
N ASP A 194 -19.33 -2.58 -21.83
CA ASP A 194 -20.28 -3.70 -21.92
C ASP A 194 -21.72 -3.21 -21.69
N SER A 195 -21.89 -2.31 -20.72
CA SER A 195 -23.18 -1.68 -20.46
C SER A 195 -23.71 -0.88 -21.65
N ARG A 196 -22.82 -0.19 -22.37
CA ARG A 196 -23.19 0.62 -23.54
C ARG A 196 -23.59 -0.26 -24.71
N VAL A 197 -22.91 -1.38 -24.93
CA VAL A 197 -23.27 -2.36 -25.97
C VAL A 197 -24.68 -2.89 -25.72
N LEU A 198 -24.98 -3.34 -24.50
CA LEU A 198 -26.31 -3.84 -24.13
C LEU A 198 -27.41 -2.78 -24.29
N ILE A 199 -27.14 -1.54 -23.88
CA ILE A 199 -28.10 -0.43 -24.03
C ILE A 199 -28.37 -0.14 -25.52
N GLU A 200 -27.35 -0.09 -26.37
CA GLU A 200 -27.53 0.16 -27.81
C GLU A 200 -28.28 -0.99 -28.50
N GLN A 201 -28.01 -2.24 -28.14
CA GLN A 201 -28.76 -3.40 -28.66
C GLN A 201 -30.22 -3.37 -28.22
N ALA A 202 -30.49 -3.10 -26.94
CA ALA A 202 -31.85 -2.99 -26.41
C ALA A 202 -32.64 -1.84 -27.06
N LYS A 203 -31.99 -0.69 -27.28
CA LYS A 203 -32.57 0.44 -28.04
C LYS A 203 -32.99 -0.01 -29.44
N GLY A 204 -32.11 -0.74 -30.14
CA GLY A 204 -32.38 -1.27 -31.48
C GLY A 204 -33.60 -2.20 -31.50
N MET A 205 -33.66 -3.16 -30.58
CA MET A 205 -34.79 -4.10 -30.47
C MET A 205 -36.11 -3.38 -30.17
N LEU A 206 -36.10 -2.42 -29.25
CA LEU A 206 -37.30 -1.65 -28.90
C LEU A 206 -37.75 -0.71 -30.02
N ALA A 207 -36.80 -0.08 -30.71
CA ALA A 207 -37.09 0.78 -31.86
C ALA A 207 -37.75 -0.02 -32.99
N GLU A 208 -37.21 -1.21 -33.30
CA GLU A 208 -37.77 -2.12 -34.31
C GLU A 208 -39.16 -2.63 -33.90
N HIS A 209 -39.31 -3.12 -32.66
CA HIS A 209 -40.58 -3.66 -32.17
C HIS A 209 -41.69 -2.59 -32.10
N GLY A 210 -41.37 -1.41 -31.59
CA GLY A 210 -42.31 -0.30 -31.43
C GLY A 210 -42.52 0.54 -32.69
N ARG A 211 -41.70 0.34 -33.74
CA ARG A 211 -41.62 1.21 -34.93
C ARG A 211 -41.44 2.68 -34.56
N VAL A 212 -40.56 2.95 -33.60
CA VAL A 212 -40.22 4.28 -33.11
C VAL A 212 -38.77 4.59 -33.40
N SER A 213 -38.38 5.87 -33.30
CA SER A 213 -36.97 6.24 -33.42
C SER A 213 -36.12 5.64 -32.28
N MET A 214 -34.82 5.44 -32.53
CA MET A 214 -33.86 5.04 -31.49
C MET A 214 -33.85 6.00 -30.28
N ALA A 215 -34.15 7.28 -30.49
CA ALA A 215 -34.24 8.29 -29.44
C ALA A 215 -35.49 8.10 -28.57
N GLU A 216 -36.64 7.82 -29.18
CA GLU A 216 -37.88 7.51 -28.47
C GLU A 216 -37.75 6.19 -27.69
N ALA A 217 -37.23 5.14 -28.33
CA ALA A 217 -36.98 3.84 -27.68
C ALA A 217 -36.09 3.98 -26.44
N PHE A 218 -35.03 4.80 -26.51
CA PHE A 218 -34.18 5.09 -25.36
C PHE A 218 -34.92 5.86 -24.26
N GLY A 219 -35.78 6.82 -24.64
CA GLY A 219 -36.66 7.53 -23.72
C GLY A 219 -37.58 6.59 -22.94
N HIS A 220 -38.21 5.65 -23.63
CA HIS A 220 -39.05 4.60 -23.05
C HIS A 220 -38.28 3.67 -22.11
N LEU A 221 -37.16 3.12 -22.58
CA LEU A 221 -36.29 2.23 -21.80
C LEU A 221 -35.82 2.90 -20.49
N ARG A 222 -35.36 4.16 -20.57
CA ARG A 222 -34.95 4.94 -19.40
C ARG A 222 -36.10 5.29 -18.48
N GLY A 223 -37.26 5.67 -19.05
CA GLY A 223 -38.47 5.98 -18.29
C GLY A 223 -38.97 4.78 -17.49
N TYR A 224 -39.04 3.61 -18.14
CA TYR A 224 -39.45 2.35 -17.52
C TYR A 224 -38.49 1.94 -16.40
N ALA A 225 -37.18 1.96 -16.66
CA ALA A 225 -36.17 1.65 -15.64
C ALA A 225 -36.32 2.53 -14.40
N ARG A 226 -36.49 3.84 -14.59
CA ARG A 226 -36.67 4.80 -13.49
C ARG A 226 -37.97 4.58 -12.72
N ALA A 227 -39.09 4.36 -13.40
CA ALA A 227 -40.39 4.13 -12.78
C ALA A 227 -40.41 2.86 -11.91
N HIS A 228 -39.59 1.86 -12.25
CA HIS A 228 -39.50 0.59 -11.54
C HIS A 228 -38.25 0.47 -10.65
N GLN A 229 -37.49 1.56 -10.46
CA GLN A 229 -36.23 1.58 -9.69
C GLN A 229 -35.19 0.53 -10.11
N ARG A 230 -35.15 0.22 -11.41
CA ARG A 230 -34.25 -0.77 -11.99
C ARG A 230 -33.03 -0.11 -12.60
N ARG A 231 -31.90 -0.81 -12.60
CA ARG A 231 -30.73 -0.34 -13.35
C ARG A 231 -31.02 -0.47 -14.84
N LEU A 232 -30.70 0.58 -15.58
CA LEU A 232 -30.91 0.63 -17.03
C LEU A 232 -30.23 -0.54 -17.76
N THR A 233 -29.04 -0.89 -17.29
CA THR A 233 -28.21 -1.97 -17.83
C THR A 233 -28.82 -3.36 -17.64
N GLU A 234 -29.45 -3.61 -16.49
CA GLU A 234 -30.15 -4.87 -16.19
C GLU A 234 -31.40 -5.02 -17.06
N LEU A 235 -32.18 -3.94 -17.20
CA LEU A 235 -33.32 -3.91 -18.10
C LEU A 235 -32.90 -4.11 -19.56
N SER A 236 -31.81 -3.46 -20.00
CA SER A 236 -31.26 -3.67 -21.34
C SER A 236 -30.83 -5.12 -21.58
N ALA A 237 -30.19 -5.76 -20.59
CA ALA A 237 -29.84 -7.18 -20.69
C ALA A 237 -31.09 -8.06 -20.81
N GLU A 238 -32.16 -7.79 -20.06
CA GLU A 238 -33.42 -8.54 -20.19
C GLU A 238 -34.11 -8.32 -21.52
N VAL A 239 -34.04 -7.12 -22.10
CA VAL A 239 -34.53 -6.84 -23.44
C VAL A 239 -33.74 -7.67 -24.46
N VAL A 240 -32.41 -7.65 -24.37
CA VAL A 240 -31.51 -8.39 -25.28
C VAL A 240 -31.70 -9.90 -25.16
N ASP A 241 -31.88 -10.42 -23.95
CA ASP A 241 -32.11 -11.84 -23.67
C ASP A 241 -33.56 -12.30 -23.92
N GLY A 242 -34.44 -11.40 -24.35
CA GLY A 242 -35.86 -11.70 -24.61
C GLY A 242 -36.68 -12.01 -23.36
N ARG A 243 -36.20 -11.61 -22.18
CA ARG A 243 -36.84 -11.79 -20.87
C ARG A 243 -37.75 -10.64 -20.47
N ALA A 244 -37.61 -9.48 -21.12
CA ALA A 244 -38.49 -8.32 -20.89
C ALA A 244 -39.68 -8.31 -21.85
N ASP A 245 -40.85 -7.88 -21.35
CA ASP A 245 -41.99 -7.53 -22.19
C ASP A 245 -41.76 -6.17 -22.85
N LEU A 246 -41.39 -6.20 -24.13
CA LEU A 246 -41.10 -5.01 -24.93
C LEU A 246 -42.30 -4.05 -25.02
N GLY A 247 -43.52 -4.57 -25.03
CA GLY A 247 -44.74 -3.78 -25.09
C GLY A 247 -44.97 -2.98 -23.82
N LEU A 248 -44.66 -3.55 -22.64
CA LEU A 248 -44.71 -2.83 -21.37
C LEU A 248 -43.63 -1.74 -21.27
N VAL A 249 -42.41 -2.03 -21.74
CA VAL A 249 -41.31 -1.05 -21.73
C VAL A 249 -41.62 0.15 -22.63
N LEU A 250 -42.31 -0.05 -23.75
CA LEU A 250 -42.72 1.00 -24.68
C LEU A 250 -43.95 1.81 -24.26
N ARG A 251 -44.63 1.47 -23.15
CA ARG A 251 -45.77 2.27 -22.69
C ARG A 251 -45.29 3.66 -22.24
N ARG A 252 -46.06 4.71 -22.57
CA ARG A 252 -45.83 6.03 -21.99
C ARG A 252 -46.10 5.96 -20.48
N PRO A 253 -45.23 6.54 -19.63
CA PRO A 253 -45.53 6.63 -18.20
C PRO A 253 -46.83 7.42 -17.98
N PRO A 254 -47.63 7.07 -16.95
CA PRO A 254 -48.78 7.89 -16.56
C PRO A 254 -48.28 9.30 -16.19
N ALA A 255 -49.04 10.31 -16.62
CA ALA A 255 -48.73 11.74 -16.42
C ALA A 255 -48.62 12.12 -14.94
#